data_AF-A0AAD6VI39-F1
#
_entry.id   AF-A0AAD6VI39-F1
#
_cell.length_a   1.000
_cell.length_b   1.000
_cell.length_c   1.000
_cell.angle_alpha   90.00
_cell.angle_beta   90.00
_cell.angle_gamma   90.00
#
_symmetry.space_group_name_H-M   'P 1'
#
loop_
_entity.id
_entity.type
_entity.pdbx_description
1 polymer ?
#
loop_
_entity_poly.entity_id
_entity_poly.type
_entity_poly.pdbx_seq_one_letter_code
_entity_poly.pdbx_strand_id
1 'polypeptide(L)'
;MLRRVLLLAFGLLAPLALAQDGSVTGATSSAAAAGYSCDPSKCQLPKCNCASTSPPGGLSPSDVPMFVVFTADDAVQSYTLDAVNQFLAHRQNPNGCPPKMTYYVSLNFTNYTLVTDWFVAGNEIADHTMTHVGTPPQDEVNGNLIALNALAGIPLKSIIGFRAPFLNYSVDTLKLLASSGFTYESSSASAIPVTDPGTDAFWPYTLDNGMANDCLEVDGSCKGQPVLPGFWEFPMYATFDSRGTEGIHLMDPWLDNPNGQTTINDTATLEYMKSTFTDHYNGNRQPFGLYTHPVHLSTTYPGVNPSNSTINMINQFLDWAQEQQNVWIVSNAQLLSWMQNPKTIAELDQVDALKCSTPQIDPSTKICSGIPQNEAGLLSLCPFSDFPFYTCYGCPEVEPTVDNPNPNQVDGQQARFRCASPLLLFPSIAAPPPSACVLTNRLPVPTNCSTPFWDPIAGKCLCTSNDCAFVDNSRPIGANGANLTGGGTGGGPLAGGSSGTPTPFVPFNGRGYVLPSGVWPATICGALGALAGVLGVVGRL
;
A
#
# COMPACT_ATOMS: atom_id res chain seq x y z
N MET A 1 -52.64 8.58 40.72
CA MET A 1 -52.52 7.90 39.42
C MET A 1 -51.18 8.27 38.81
N LEU A 2 -50.31 7.26 38.59
CA LEU A 2 -49.06 7.20 37.80
C LEU A 2 -48.06 8.38 37.98
N ARG A 3 -46.83 8.28 38.52
CA ARG A 3 -45.73 7.29 38.39
C ARG A 3 -45.69 6.59 37.03
N ARG A 4 -44.80 7.03 36.13
CA ARG A 4 -44.02 6.17 35.21
C ARG A 4 -42.98 6.95 34.39
N VAL A 5 -41.73 6.55 34.60
CA VAL A 5 -40.66 6.31 33.61
C VAL A 5 -40.09 7.52 32.86
N LEU A 6 -38.99 8.06 33.43
CA LEU A 6 -37.95 8.76 32.69
C LEU A 6 -36.65 7.96 32.90
N LEU A 7 -36.46 6.90 32.13
CA LEU A 7 -35.23 6.09 32.03
C LEU A 7 -35.50 4.99 31.01
N LEU A 8 -35.06 5.21 29.76
CA LEU A 8 -34.67 4.22 28.74
C LEU A 8 -34.75 4.88 27.35
N ALA A 9 -33.64 5.50 26.96
CA ALA A 9 -33.27 5.69 25.56
C ALA A 9 -31.74 5.69 25.42
N PHE A 10 -31.07 4.75 26.10
CA PHE A 10 -29.81 4.19 25.60
C PHE A 10 -30.22 3.03 24.71
N GLY A 11 -30.64 3.35 23.49
CA GLY A 11 -31.09 2.41 22.49
C GLY A 11 -30.19 2.52 21.27
N LEU A 12 -29.23 1.59 21.16
CA LEU A 12 -28.75 1.02 19.90
C LEU A 12 -28.48 2.02 18.77
N LEU A 13 -27.39 2.79 18.89
CA LEU A 13 -26.57 3.08 17.72
C LEU A 13 -25.73 1.83 17.48
N ALA A 14 -26.27 0.88 16.74
CA ALA A 14 -25.44 -0.06 16.01
C ALA A 14 -24.50 0.80 15.14
N PRO A 15 -23.18 0.57 15.15
CA PRO A 15 -22.34 1.18 14.14
C PRO A 15 -22.76 0.53 12.82
N LEU A 16 -23.54 1.26 12.03
CA LEU A 16 -23.47 1.10 10.59
C LEU A 16 -22.01 1.36 10.26
N ALA A 17 -21.25 0.29 10.04
CA ALA A 17 -20.05 0.34 9.22
C ALA A 17 -20.53 0.89 7.88
N LEU A 18 -20.49 2.22 7.74
CA LEU A 18 -20.61 2.86 6.45
C LEU A 18 -19.39 2.35 5.68
N ALA A 19 -19.65 1.49 4.69
CA ALA A 19 -18.64 0.94 3.80
C ALA A 19 -17.73 2.08 3.31
N GLN A 20 -16.49 2.09 3.82
CA GLN A 20 -15.41 2.91 3.28
C GLN A 20 -14.82 2.26 2.02
N ASP A 21 -15.32 1.09 1.64
CA ASP A 21 -14.60 0.18 0.77
C ASP A 21 -15.18 0.26 -0.62
N GLY A 22 -14.32 0.30 -1.65
CA GLY A 22 -14.67 0.43 -3.06
C GLY A 22 -15.61 -0.67 -3.55
N SER A 23 -16.87 -0.59 -3.13
CA SER A 23 -17.95 -1.50 -3.44
C SER A 23 -18.27 -1.35 -4.91
N VAL A 24 -18.15 -2.46 -5.63
CA VAL A 24 -18.43 -2.53 -7.05
C VAL A 24 -19.83 -3.10 -7.23
N THR A 25 -20.67 -2.42 -8.01
CA THR A 25 -22.01 -2.90 -8.35
C THR A 25 -22.11 -3.09 -9.86
N GLY A 26 -22.24 -4.34 -10.31
CA GLY A 26 -22.30 -4.65 -11.74
C GLY A 26 -20.94 -4.58 -12.45
N ALA A 27 -20.96 -4.86 -13.74
CA ALA A 27 -19.76 -4.82 -14.57
C ALA A 27 -19.23 -3.38 -14.70
N THR A 28 -17.95 -3.16 -14.41
CA THR A 28 -17.26 -1.86 -14.56
C THR A 28 -16.68 -1.66 -15.96
N SER A 29 -16.74 -2.69 -16.82
CA SER A 29 -16.21 -2.67 -18.17
C SER A 29 -17.10 -3.43 -19.16
N SER A 30 -16.84 -3.21 -20.45
CA SER A 30 -17.33 -4.06 -21.54
C SER A 30 -16.37 -3.96 -22.72
N ALA A 31 -16.36 -4.93 -23.64
CA ALA A 31 -15.53 -4.85 -24.85
C ALA A 31 -15.80 -3.56 -25.64
N ALA A 32 -17.06 -3.14 -25.70
CA ALA A 32 -17.47 -1.92 -26.38
C ALA A 32 -17.05 -0.65 -25.62
N ALA A 33 -16.99 -0.63 -24.29
CA ALA A 33 -16.46 0.49 -23.53
C ALA A 33 -14.92 0.54 -23.60
N ALA A 34 -14.27 -0.61 -23.43
CA ALA A 34 -12.83 -0.75 -23.51
C ALA A 34 -12.29 -0.28 -24.86
N GLY A 35 -12.86 -0.77 -25.97
CA GLY A 35 -12.32 -0.52 -27.31
C GLY A 35 -10.81 -0.74 -27.38
N TYR A 36 -10.31 -1.71 -26.61
CA TYR A 36 -8.90 -1.96 -26.42
C TYR A 36 -8.32 -2.64 -27.67
N SER A 37 -7.13 -2.22 -28.08
CA SER A 37 -6.40 -2.84 -29.18
C SER A 37 -4.93 -2.82 -28.84
N CYS A 38 -4.30 -3.99 -28.88
CA CYS A 38 -2.88 -4.16 -28.63
C CYS A 38 -2.31 -5.12 -29.67
N ASP A 39 -1.14 -4.78 -30.21
CA ASP A 39 -0.39 -5.64 -31.12
C ASP A 39 0.65 -6.42 -30.29
N PRO A 40 0.41 -7.70 -29.94
CA PRO A 40 1.32 -8.48 -29.09
C PRO A 40 2.67 -8.75 -29.75
N SER A 41 2.80 -8.53 -31.07
CA SER A 41 4.12 -8.60 -31.72
C SER A 41 5.01 -7.39 -31.42
N LYS A 42 4.41 -6.26 -31.02
CA LYS A 42 5.11 -5.02 -30.65
C LYS A 42 5.19 -4.82 -29.13
N CYS A 43 4.15 -5.22 -28.42
CA CYS A 43 4.09 -5.16 -26.97
C CYS A 43 4.63 -6.47 -26.38
N GLN A 44 5.92 -6.48 -26.01
CA GLN A 44 6.61 -7.67 -25.53
C GLN A 44 7.23 -7.49 -24.15
N LEU A 45 7.18 -8.56 -23.36
CA LEU A 45 7.81 -8.67 -22.06
C LEU A 45 9.35 -8.52 -22.17
N PRO A 46 10.03 -8.00 -21.12
CA PRO A 46 9.50 -7.58 -19.83
C PRO A 46 8.88 -6.16 -19.83
N LYS A 47 8.96 -5.43 -20.95
CA LYS A 47 8.67 -3.99 -20.97
C LYS A 47 7.20 -3.65 -21.22
N CYS A 48 6.47 -4.54 -21.90
CA CYS A 48 5.10 -4.31 -22.29
C CYS A 48 4.34 -5.64 -22.23
N ASN A 49 3.13 -5.63 -21.70
CA ASN A 49 2.19 -6.74 -21.76
C ASN A 49 0.80 -6.21 -22.17
N CYS A 50 0.16 -6.85 -23.14
CA CYS A 50 -1.20 -6.49 -23.53
C CYS A 50 -2.20 -6.94 -22.46
N ALA A 51 -3.30 -6.20 -22.28
CA ALA A 51 -4.46 -6.70 -21.54
C ALA A 51 -4.97 -7.97 -22.25
N SER A 52 -4.96 -9.09 -21.52
CA SER A 52 -5.24 -10.41 -22.05
C SER A 52 -5.75 -11.31 -20.95
N THR A 53 -6.77 -12.11 -21.25
CA THR A 53 -7.23 -13.16 -20.36
C THR A 53 -6.31 -14.37 -20.39
N SER A 54 -5.50 -14.54 -21.43
CA SER A 54 -4.51 -15.62 -21.55
C SER A 54 -3.24 -15.30 -20.73
N PRO A 55 -2.57 -16.32 -20.15
CA PRO A 55 -1.35 -16.13 -19.39
C PRO A 55 -0.25 -15.41 -20.16
N PRO A 56 0.60 -14.61 -19.46
CA PRO A 56 1.73 -13.92 -20.09
C PRO A 56 2.75 -14.92 -20.66
N GLY A 57 3.55 -14.46 -21.62
CA GLY A 57 4.60 -15.28 -22.22
C GLY A 57 4.10 -16.43 -23.11
N GLY A 58 2.79 -16.53 -23.36
CA GLY A 58 2.20 -17.58 -24.19
C GLY A 58 2.20 -18.96 -23.52
N LEU A 59 2.27 -19.00 -22.19
CA LEU A 59 2.23 -20.24 -21.41
C LEU A 59 0.85 -20.90 -21.51
N SER A 60 0.82 -22.23 -21.53
CA SER A 60 -0.42 -22.99 -21.33
C SER A 60 -0.93 -22.76 -19.90
N PRO A 61 -2.24 -22.56 -19.68
CA PRO A 61 -2.78 -22.41 -18.33
C PRO A 61 -2.41 -23.56 -17.38
N SER A 62 -2.25 -24.79 -17.90
CA SER A 62 -1.81 -25.96 -17.11
C SER A 62 -0.42 -25.81 -16.50
N ASP A 63 0.43 -25.00 -17.10
CA ASP A 63 1.84 -24.82 -16.72
C ASP A 63 2.05 -23.55 -15.89
N VAL A 64 0.99 -22.79 -15.62
CA VAL A 64 1.02 -21.50 -14.92
C VAL A 64 0.67 -21.73 -13.44
N PRO A 65 1.39 -21.14 -12.48
CA PRO A 65 1.01 -21.24 -11.07
C PRO A 65 -0.30 -20.50 -10.83
N MET A 66 -1.12 -20.98 -9.90
CA MET A 66 -2.27 -20.20 -9.45
C MET A 66 -1.81 -19.23 -8.36
N PHE A 67 -1.77 -17.93 -8.67
CA PHE A 67 -1.40 -16.91 -7.71
C PHE A 67 -2.61 -16.44 -6.91
N VAL A 68 -2.46 -16.40 -5.59
CA VAL A 68 -3.33 -15.68 -4.66
C VAL A 68 -2.58 -14.43 -4.24
N VAL A 69 -3.08 -13.26 -4.65
CA VAL A 69 -2.52 -11.97 -4.25
C VAL A 69 -3.23 -11.54 -2.97
N PHE A 70 -2.49 -11.53 -1.86
CA PHE A 70 -2.99 -11.06 -0.58
C PHE A 70 -2.50 -9.63 -0.34
N THR A 71 -3.41 -8.70 -0.03
CA THR A 71 -3.05 -7.31 0.28
C THR A 71 -3.70 -6.82 1.55
N ALA A 72 -3.08 -5.83 2.17
CA ALA A 72 -3.61 -5.10 3.30
C ALA A 72 -3.51 -3.61 3.00
N ASP A 73 -4.53 -2.86 3.36
CA ASP A 73 -4.58 -1.42 3.13
C ASP A 73 -4.57 -0.68 4.49
N ASP A 74 -4.39 0.64 4.46
CA ASP A 74 -4.37 1.57 5.60
C ASP A 74 -3.14 1.53 6.54
N ALA A 75 -3.34 1.94 7.78
CA ALA A 75 -2.31 2.16 8.77
C ALA A 75 -1.69 0.86 9.26
N VAL A 76 -0.36 0.84 9.36
CA VAL A 76 0.37 -0.30 9.92
C VAL A 76 0.48 -0.16 11.43
N GLN A 77 -0.15 -1.08 12.15
CA GLN A 77 -0.19 -1.14 13.60
C GLN A 77 -0.01 -2.57 14.09
N SER A 78 0.31 -2.75 15.37
CA SER A 78 0.53 -4.10 15.91
C SER A 78 -0.70 -4.99 15.72
N TYR A 79 -1.88 -4.41 15.95
CA TYR A 79 -3.16 -5.11 15.85
C TYR A 79 -3.59 -5.40 14.39
N THR A 80 -3.11 -4.64 13.40
CA THR A 80 -3.33 -4.95 11.97
C THR A 80 -2.36 -6.02 11.48
N LEU A 81 -1.09 -5.97 11.92
CA LEU A 81 -0.14 -7.06 11.64
C LEU A 81 -0.53 -8.37 12.31
N ASP A 82 -1.04 -8.34 13.54
CA ASP A 82 -1.59 -9.51 14.21
C ASP A 82 -2.79 -10.09 13.43
N ALA A 83 -3.67 -9.22 12.89
CA ALA A 83 -4.78 -9.64 12.04
C ALA A 83 -4.30 -10.37 10.79
N VAL A 84 -3.33 -9.83 10.06
CA VAL A 84 -2.77 -10.49 8.87
C VAL A 84 -2.05 -11.79 9.24
N ASN A 85 -1.25 -11.80 10.31
CA ASN A 85 -0.47 -12.96 10.74
C ASN A 85 -1.32 -14.14 11.19
N GLN A 86 -2.55 -13.90 11.66
CA GLN A 86 -3.52 -14.96 11.94
C GLN A 86 -3.79 -15.83 10.69
N PHE A 87 -3.65 -15.27 9.49
CA PHE A 87 -3.86 -15.98 8.22
C PHE A 87 -2.57 -16.49 7.60
N LEU A 88 -1.47 -15.72 7.64
CA LEU A 88 -0.28 -16.01 6.84
C LEU A 88 0.87 -16.69 7.61
N ALA A 89 1.01 -16.46 8.93
CA ALA A 89 2.24 -16.81 9.66
C ALA A 89 2.50 -18.33 9.75
N HIS A 90 1.46 -19.15 9.69
CA HIS A 90 1.55 -20.62 9.77
C HIS A 90 1.58 -21.29 8.38
N ARG A 91 1.50 -20.52 7.29
CA ARG A 91 1.40 -21.02 5.93
C ARG A 91 2.76 -21.07 5.26
N GLN A 92 2.87 -21.93 4.26
CA GLN A 92 4.03 -22.02 3.38
C GLN A 92 3.57 -22.12 1.93
N ASN A 93 4.32 -21.51 1.03
CA ASN A 93 4.21 -21.77 -0.40
C ASN A 93 4.87 -23.11 -0.76
N PRO A 94 4.65 -23.65 -1.98
CA PRO A 94 5.18 -24.96 -2.38
C PRO A 94 6.70 -25.14 -2.27
N ASN A 95 7.47 -24.05 -2.26
CA ASN A 95 8.92 -24.08 -2.03
C ASN A 95 9.33 -24.08 -0.54
N GLY A 96 8.38 -24.16 0.39
CA GLY A 96 8.60 -24.10 1.84
C GLY A 96 8.80 -22.69 2.40
N CYS A 97 8.73 -21.64 1.57
CA CYS A 97 8.87 -20.27 2.03
C CYS A 97 7.56 -19.75 2.64
N PRO A 98 7.61 -18.90 3.68
CA PRO A 98 6.43 -18.18 4.13
C PRO A 98 5.85 -17.31 2.99
N PRO A 99 4.52 -17.27 2.82
CA PRO A 99 3.86 -16.31 1.95
C PRO A 99 4.32 -14.88 2.15
N LYS A 100 4.28 -14.09 1.08
CA LYS A 100 4.47 -12.63 1.13
C LYS A 100 3.22 -11.95 0.60
N MET A 101 3.04 -10.69 1.00
CA MET A 101 1.89 -9.87 0.68
C MET A 101 2.29 -8.41 0.41
N THR A 102 1.38 -7.61 -0.14
CA THR A 102 1.57 -6.17 -0.40
C THR A 102 0.77 -5.30 0.56
N TYR A 103 1.45 -4.47 1.37
CA TYR A 103 0.78 -3.55 2.29
C TYR A 103 0.75 -2.16 1.66
N TYR A 104 -0.43 -1.65 1.33
CA TYR A 104 -0.65 -0.27 0.87
C TYR A 104 -0.80 0.63 2.09
N VAL A 105 0.25 1.38 2.43
CA VAL A 105 0.35 2.08 3.71
C VAL A 105 -0.12 3.52 3.59
N SER A 106 -1.04 3.92 4.45
CA SER A 106 -1.36 5.34 4.72
C SER A 106 -0.67 5.81 6.00
N LEU A 107 -0.34 7.11 6.12
CA LEU A 107 0.49 7.59 7.22
C LEU A 107 -0.26 7.86 8.52
N ASN A 108 -1.50 8.30 8.41
CA ASN A 108 -2.33 8.55 9.60
C ASN A 108 -2.38 7.27 10.43
N PHE A 109 -1.99 7.37 11.71
CA PHE A 109 -1.91 6.25 12.64
C PHE A 109 -0.88 5.16 12.30
N THR A 110 0.05 5.34 11.36
CA THR A 110 1.06 4.32 11.08
C THR A 110 2.20 4.32 12.10
N ASN A 111 2.58 3.12 12.54
CA ASN A 111 3.78 2.89 13.33
C ASN A 111 4.95 2.46 12.43
N TYR A 112 5.87 3.38 12.16
CA TYR A 112 6.92 3.20 11.16
C TYR A 112 7.93 2.09 11.46
N THR A 113 8.15 1.73 12.74
CA THR A 113 8.99 0.56 13.07
C THR A 113 8.37 -0.73 12.54
N LEU A 114 7.05 -0.85 12.60
CA LEU A 114 6.33 -2.03 12.14
C LEU A 114 6.33 -2.13 10.61
N VAL A 115 6.30 -0.99 9.91
CA VAL A 115 6.53 -0.93 8.46
C VAL A 115 7.92 -1.47 8.11
N THR A 116 8.94 -1.09 8.89
CA THR A 116 10.32 -1.57 8.72
C THR A 116 10.39 -3.08 8.90
N ASP A 117 9.84 -3.61 10.00
CA ASP A 117 9.78 -5.04 10.30
C ASP A 117 9.08 -5.82 9.19
N TRP A 118 7.94 -5.31 8.71
CA TRP A 118 7.14 -5.96 7.66
C TRP A 118 7.91 -6.06 6.34
N PHE A 119 8.57 -4.97 5.93
CA PHE A 119 9.41 -4.93 4.73
C PHE A 119 10.60 -5.89 4.84
N VAL A 120 11.28 -5.91 5.99
CA VAL A 120 12.47 -6.73 6.23
C VAL A 120 12.13 -8.22 6.29
N ALA A 121 10.92 -8.55 6.73
CA ALA A 121 10.36 -9.90 6.61
C ALA A 121 10.11 -10.32 5.15
N GLY A 122 10.36 -9.45 4.17
CA GLY A 122 10.27 -9.72 2.73
C GLY A 122 8.91 -9.38 2.12
N ASN A 123 8.01 -8.74 2.86
CA ASN A 123 6.75 -8.25 2.31
C ASN A 123 6.98 -6.96 1.53
N GLU A 124 6.05 -6.66 0.64
CA GLU A 124 6.06 -5.41 -0.11
C GLU A 124 5.36 -4.30 0.70
N ILE A 125 5.95 -3.09 0.64
CA ILE A 125 5.33 -1.84 1.11
C ILE A 125 5.05 -0.99 -0.12
N ALA A 126 3.80 -0.58 -0.27
CA ALA A 126 3.28 0.23 -1.35
C ALA A 126 2.58 1.48 -0.79
N ASP A 127 2.36 2.46 -1.64
CA ASP A 127 1.82 3.76 -1.26
C ASP A 127 0.29 3.78 -1.27
N HIS A 128 -0.31 4.37 -0.24
CA HIS A 128 -1.75 4.59 -0.08
C HIS A 128 -2.11 6.01 0.37
N THR A 129 -1.32 7.01 -0.06
CA THR A 129 -1.41 8.45 0.31
C THR A 129 -1.12 8.74 1.78
N MET A 130 -0.93 10.02 2.14
CA MET A 130 -0.68 10.39 3.53
C MET A 130 -1.95 10.30 4.37
N THR A 131 -3.01 10.97 3.90
CA THR A 131 -4.21 11.20 4.71
C THR A 131 -5.43 10.40 4.24
N HIS A 132 -5.23 9.41 3.37
CA HIS A 132 -6.25 8.51 2.85
C HIS A 132 -7.34 9.25 2.06
N VAL A 133 -6.92 9.92 0.97
CA VAL A 133 -7.79 10.69 0.07
C VAL A 133 -7.89 10.09 -1.33
N GLY A 134 -9.10 10.03 -1.87
CA GLY A 134 -9.35 9.61 -3.26
C GLY A 134 -8.99 10.70 -4.27
N THR A 135 -8.75 10.29 -5.53
CA THR A 135 -8.18 11.14 -6.60
C THR A 135 -7.04 12.01 -6.05
N PRO A 136 -5.98 11.38 -5.50
CA PRO A 136 -5.07 12.11 -4.63
C PRO A 136 -4.24 13.13 -5.41
N PRO A 137 -4.04 14.34 -4.83
CA PRO A 137 -3.08 15.29 -5.35
C PRO A 137 -1.63 14.78 -5.21
N GLN A 138 -0.71 15.41 -5.94
CA GLN A 138 0.68 14.98 -6.02
C GLN A 138 1.43 15.01 -4.67
N ASP A 139 1.11 15.96 -3.80
CA ASP A 139 1.68 16.13 -2.47
C ASP A 139 1.27 15.01 -1.50
N GLU A 140 0.06 14.48 -1.62
CA GLU A 140 -0.40 13.30 -0.85
C GLU A 140 0.41 12.05 -1.18
N VAL A 141 0.64 11.79 -2.46
CA VAL A 141 1.43 10.64 -2.93
C VAL A 141 2.90 10.84 -2.58
N ASN A 142 3.49 11.98 -2.94
CA ASN A 142 4.91 12.22 -2.68
C ASN A 142 5.22 12.32 -1.18
N GLY A 143 4.30 12.88 -0.40
CA GLY A 143 4.44 13.00 1.05
C GLY A 143 4.52 11.62 1.72
N ASN A 144 3.71 10.67 1.27
CA ASN A 144 3.73 9.30 1.78
C ASN A 144 5.07 8.59 1.46
N LEU A 145 5.52 8.67 0.20
CA LEU A 145 6.86 8.20 -0.20
C LEU A 145 7.98 8.79 0.70
N ILE A 146 7.94 10.11 0.93
CA ILE A 146 8.93 10.81 1.74
C ILE A 146 8.91 10.30 3.18
N ALA A 147 7.75 10.15 3.80
CA ALA A 147 7.64 9.71 5.19
C ALA A 147 7.99 8.23 5.37
N LEU A 148 7.52 7.33 4.50
CA LEU A 148 7.90 5.91 4.54
C LEU A 148 9.43 5.75 4.40
N ASN A 149 10.05 6.57 3.56
CA ASN A 149 11.50 6.60 3.41
C ASN A 149 12.21 7.17 4.65
N ALA A 150 11.74 8.29 5.17
CA ALA A 150 12.41 9.01 6.26
C ALA A 150 12.20 8.35 7.62
N LEU A 151 11.00 7.84 7.90
CA LEU A 151 10.56 7.40 9.22
C LEU A 151 10.51 5.87 9.36
N ALA A 152 10.36 5.12 8.26
CA ALA A 152 10.47 3.65 8.24
C ALA A 152 11.73 3.15 7.48
N GLY A 153 12.50 4.04 6.86
CA GLY A 153 13.74 3.64 6.17
C GLY A 153 13.53 2.72 4.99
N ILE A 154 12.36 2.72 4.37
CA ILE A 154 12.10 1.93 3.16
C ILE A 154 12.79 2.63 1.97
N PRO A 155 13.59 1.94 1.14
CA PRO A 155 14.19 2.57 -0.03
C PRO A 155 13.10 2.97 -1.02
N LEU A 156 13.14 4.19 -1.57
CA LEU A 156 12.12 4.66 -2.51
C LEU A 156 11.98 3.75 -3.74
N LYS A 157 13.09 3.21 -4.26
CA LYS A 157 13.06 2.25 -5.39
C LYS A 157 12.36 0.93 -5.07
N SER A 158 12.10 0.65 -3.79
CA SER A 158 11.38 -0.53 -3.32
C SER A 158 9.90 -0.23 -3.06
N ILE A 159 9.48 1.05 -3.05
CA ILE A 159 8.08 1.46 -3.02
C ILE A 159 7.65 1.68 -4.47
N ILE A 160 7.24 0.60 -5.12
CA ILE A 160 6.98 0.58 -6.58
C ILE A 160 5.50 0.52 -6.94
N GLY A 161 4.66 0.20 -5.96
CA GLY A 161 3.21 0.06 -6.10
C GLY A 161 2.44 1.20 -5.46
N PHE A 162 1.25 1.45 -6.00
CA PHE A 162 0.29 2.41 -5.47
C PHE A 162 -1.12 1.80 -5.52
N ARG A 163 -1.96 2.16 -4.54
CA ARG A 163 -3.41 1.97 -4.59
C ARG A 163 -4.09 3.25 -4.12
N ALA A 164 -5.12 3.69 -4.84
CA ALA A 164 -5.90 4.87 -4.47
C ALA A 164 -6.84 4.54 -3.30
N PRO A 165 -6.89 5.38 -2.26
CA PRO A 165 -7.93 5.31 -1.24
C PRO A 165 -9.33 5.26 -1.85
N PHE A 166 -10.21 4.45 -1.24
CA PHE A 166 -11.57 4.18 -1.72
C PHE A 166 -11.65 3.56 -3.12
N LEU A 167 -10.53 3.07 -3.67
CA LEU A 167 -10.35 2.69 -5.08
C LEU A 167 -10.72 3.82 -6.06
N ASN A 168 -10.68 5.07 -5.59
CA ASN A 168 -11.10 6.23 -6.36
C ASN A 168 -9.88 6.86 -7.04
N TYR A 169 -9.63 6.46 -8.27
CA TYR A 169 -8.56 6.98 -9.13
C TYR A 169 -9.13 7.64 -10.39
N SER A 170 -8.27 8.38 -11.08
CA SER A 170 -8.59 9.02 -12.35
C SER A 170 -7.46 8.86 -13.35
N VAL A 171 -7.69 9.21 -14.61
CA VAL A 171 -6.64 9.28 -15.63
C VAL A 171 -5.49 10.21 -15.21
N ASP A 172 -5.78 11.29 -14.50
CA ASP A 172 -4.73 12.20 -14.02
C ASP A 172 -3.97 11.60 -12.84
N THR A 173 -4.61 10.77 -12.01
CA THR A 173 -3.93 9.93 -11.01
C THR A 173 -2.93 8.98 -11.71
N LEU A 174 -3.34 8.26 -12.76
CA LEU A 174 -2.45 7.35 -13.50
C LEU A 174 -1.23 8.09 -14.09
N LYS A 175 -1.46 9.25 -14.72
CA LYS A 175 -0.37 10.08 -15.26
C LYS A 175 0.58 10.57 -14.16
N LEU A 176 0.03 11.02 -13.03
CA LEU A 176 0.80 11.44 -11.88
C LEU A 176 1.71 10.32 -11.40
N LEU A 177 1.15 9.13 -11.13
CA LEU A 177 1.91 7.98 -10.64
C LEU A 177 3.03 7.55 -11.60
N ALA A 178 2.71 7.45 -12.89
CA ALA A 178 3.71 7.15 -13.92
C ALA A 178 4.83 8.22 -13.96
N SER A 179 4.48 9.50 -13.81
CA SER A 179 5.46 10.61 -13.78
C SER A 179 6.30 10.64 -12.49
N SER A 180 5.76 10.15 -11.38
CA SER A 180 6.45 9.98 -10.10
C SER A 180 7.33 8.72 -10.07
N GLY A 181 7.25 7.86 -11.09
CA GLY A 181 8.12 6.70 -11.23
C GLY A 181 7.62 5.44 -10.52
N PHE A 182 6.34 5.38 -10.16
CA PHE A 182 5.70 4.12 -9.77
C PHE A 182 5.77 3.13 -10.93
N THR A 183 5.88 1.85 -10.59
CA THR A 183 5.92 0.77 -11.59
C THR A 183 4.52 0.25 -11.88
N TYR A 184 3.67 0.19 -10.87
CA TYR A 184 2.31 -0.29 -11.03
C TYR A 184 1.30 0.45 -10.16
N GLU A 185 0.04 0.37 -10.58
CA GLU A 185 -1.17 0.82 -9.88
C GLU A 185 -2.09 -0.41 -9.69
N SER A 186 -2.90 -0.43 -8.63
CA SER A 186 -3.85 -1.51 -8.36
C SER A 186 -5.12 -0.98 -7.69
N SER A 187 -5.90 -0.18 -8.40
CA SER A 187 -7.22 0.27 -7.95
C SER A 187 -8.34 -0.16 -8.89
N SER A 188 -8.01 -0.52 -10.14
CA SER A 188 -9.05 -0.87 -11.10
C SER A 188 -9.72 -2.20 -10.76
N ALA A 189 -11.03 -2.31 -10.99
CA ALA A 189 -11.75 -3.56 -10.76
C ALA A 189 -11.74 -4.47 -12.00
N SER A 190 -11.66 -5.77 -11.74
CA SER A 190 -12.07 -6.83 -12.66
C SER A 190 -13.41 -7.37 -12.15
N ALA A 191 -14.49 -6.87 -12.72
CA ALA A 191 -15.85 -7.00 -12.20
C ALA A 191 -16.72 -7.99 -12.99
N ILE A 192 -16.14 -8.76 -13.90
CA ILE A 192 -16.85 -9.78 -14.69
C ILE A 192 -16.20 -11.16 -14.47
N PRO A 193 -16.97 -12.22 -14.14
CA PRO A 193 -16.43 -13.56 -13.90
C PRO A 193 -15.51 -14.04 -15.03
N VAL A 194 -14.40 -14.72 -14.69
CA VAL A 194 -13.45 -15.27 -15.69
C VAL A 194 -14.09 -16.28 -16.66
N THR A 195 -15.25 -16.83 -16.31
CA THR A 195 -16.03 -17.76 -17.14
C THR A 195 -16.88 -17.04 -18.19
N ASP A 196 -17.05 -15.73 -18.08
CA ASP A 196 -17.77 -14.93 -19.07
C ASP A 196 -16.88 -14.67 -20.32
N PRO A 197 -17.38 -14.89 -21.54
CA PRO A 197 -16.62 -14.59 -22.76
C PRO A 197 -16.19 -13.13 -22.92
N GLY A 198 -16.89 -12.20 -22.27
CA GLY A 198 -16.61 -10.76 -22.24
C GLY A 198 -15.90 -10.29 -20.98
N THR A 199 -15.30 -11.20 -20.21
CA THR A 199 -14.60 -10.89 -18.96
C THR A 199 -13.53 -9.81 -19.12
N ASP A 200 -13.43 -8.96 -18.09
CA ASP A 200 -12.38 -7.95 -17.89
C ASP A 200 -11.29 -8.45 -16.91
N ALA A 201 -11.35 -9.72 -16.51
CA ALA A 201 -10.30 -10.38 -15.74
C ALA A 201 -9.08 -10.63 -16.63
N PHE A 202 -8.37 -9.56 -16.93
CA PHE A 202 -7.10 -9.58 -17.63
C PHE A 202 -5.98 -9.84 -16.64
N TRP A 203 -4.97 -10.62 -17.03
CA TRP A 203 -3.68 -10.63 -16.33
C TRP A 203 -3.12 -9.20 -16.27
N PRO A 204 -2.28 -8.86 -15.26
CA PRO A 204 -1.67 -7.54 -15.17
C PRO A 204 -1.03 -7.13 -16.51
N TYR A 205 -1.21 -5.88 -16.90
CA TYR A 205 -0.84 -5.41 -18.22
C TYR A 205 -0.25 -4.01 -18.15
N THR A 206 0.43 -3.59 -19.21
CA THR A 206 1.01 -2.25 -19.29
C THR A 206 0.10 -1.31 -20.06
N LEU A 207 0.11 -0.04 -19.67
CA LEU A 207 -0.69 1.02 -20.27
C LEU A 207 -0.08 1.60 -21.56
N ASP A 208 0.86 0.91 -22.21
CA ASP A 208 1.35 1.22 -23.56
C ASP A 208 0.22 1.32 -24.60
N ASN A 209 -0.90 0.63 -24.36
CA ASN A 209 -2.07 0.64 -25.24
C ASN A 209 -3.36 1.09 -24.52
N GLY A 210 -3.23 1.83 -23.41
CA GLY A 210 -4.36 2.31 -22.61
C GLY A 210 -4.90 1.32 -21.59
N MET A 211 -5.87 1.78 -20.80
CA MET A 211 -6.62 0.96 -19.85
C MET A 211 -7.59 0.01 -20.58
N ALA A 212 -7.89 -1.11 -19.92
CA ALA A 212 -8.90 -2.08 -20.35
C ALA A 212 -9.91 -2.45 -19.25
N ASN A 213 -9.67 -2.00 -18.00
CA ASN A 213 -10.55 -2.14 -16.84
C ASN A 213 -11.23 -0.81 -16.50
N ASP A 214 -12.32 -0.87 -15.74
CA ASP A 214 -13.17 0.26 -15.33
C ASP A 214 -13.60 1.25 -16.44
N CYS A 215 -13.74 0.76 -17.67
CA CYS A 215 -14.05 1.61 -18.82
C CYS A 215 -15.45 2.24 -18.79
N LEU A 216 -16.31 1.85 -17.86
CA LEU A 216 -17.61 2.46 -17.59
C LEU A 216 -17.57 3.40 -16.38
N GLU A 217 -16.57 3.28 -15.51
CA GLU A 217 -16.50 3.99 -14.23
C GLU A 217 -15.51 5.17 -14.26
N VAL A 218 -14.41 5.06 -15.00
CA VAL A 218 -13.38 6.09 -15.04
C VAL A 218 -13.45 6.88 -16.35
N ASP A 219 -13.97 8.10 -16.24
CA ASP A 219 -14.08 9.03 -17.36
C ASP A 219 -12.74 9.31 -18.04
N GLY A 220 -12.73 9.23 -19.36
CA GLY A 220 -11.55 9.47 -20.19
C GLY A 220 -10.50 8.36 -20.18
N SER A 221 -10.76 7.25 -19.46
CA SER A 221 -9.97 6.03 -19.54
C SER A 221 -10.40 5.15 -20.73
N CYS A 222 -9.62 4.11 -21.01
CA CYS A 222 -9.83 3.16 -22.10
C CYS A 222 -9.80 3.80 -23.49
N LYS A 223 -10.25 3.10 -24.54
CA LYS A 223 -10.15 3.55 -25.94
C LYS A 223 -8.72 3.92 -26.38
N GLY A 224 -7.74 3.16 -25.86
CA GLY A 224 -6.33 3.43 -26.10
C GLY A 224 -5.76 4.56 -25.23
N GLN A 225 -6.41 4.93 -24.13
CA GLN A 225 -5.97 5.96 -23.20
C GLN A 225 -6.01 5.50 -21.72
N PRO A 226 -5.22 6.15 -20.84
CA PRO A 226 -4.04 6.95 -21.19
C PRO A 226 -2.90 6.07 -21.71
N VAL A 227 -2.06 6.59 -22.61
CA VAL A 227 -0.85 5.88 -23.05
C VAL A 227 0.30 6.18 -22.07
N LEU A 228 0.65 5.22 -21.22
CA LEU A 228 1.71 5.32 -20.23
C LEU A 228 2.68 4.12 -20.37
N PRO A 229 3.68 4.21 -21.27
CA PRO A 229 4.55 3.09 -21.60
C PRO A 229 5.29 2.50 -20.39
N GLY A 230 5.18 1.19 -20.20
CA GLY A 230 5.83 0.45 -19.11
C GLY A 230 5.21 0.65 -17.72
N PHE A 231 4.14 1.44 -17.59
CA PHE A 231 3.37 1.56 -16.35
C PHE A 231 2.34 0.43 -16.30
N TRP A 232 2.34 -0.35 -15.23
CA TRP A 232 1.50 -1.54 -15.11
C TRP A 232 0.19 -1.25 -14.36
N GLU A 233 -0.88 -1.84 -14.86
CA GLU A 233 -2.15 -1.98 -14.17
C GLU A 233 -2.26 -3.39 -13.58
N PHE A 234 -2.64 -3.47 -12.31
CA PHE A 234 -2.92 -4.70 -11.59
C PHE A 234 -4.41 -4.73 -11.23
N PRO A 235 -5.26 -5.29 -12.10
CA PRO A 235 -6.69 -5.39 -11.85
C PRO A 235 -6.96 -6.11 -10.53
N MET A 236 -7.92 -5.58 -9.79
CA MET A 236 -8.41 -6.16 -8.56
C MET A 236 -9.54 -7.15 -8.90
N TYR A 237 -9.26 -8.44 -8.80
CA TYR A 237 -10.19 -9.50 -9.19
C TYR A 237 -11.26 -9.69 -8.14
N ALA A 238 -12.51 -9.36 -8.49
CA ALA A 238 -13.63 -9.59 -7.61
C ALA A 238 -13.97 -11.07 -7.50
N THR A 239 -14.70 -11.40 -6.43
CA THR A 239 -15.37 -12.68 -6.24
C THR A 239 -16.87 -12.54 -6.48
N PHE A 240 -17.51 -13.63 -6.87
CA PHE A 240 -18.89 -13.60 -7.36
C PHE A 240 -19.76 -14.61 -6.63
N ASP A 241 -20.81 -14.13 -5.96
CA ASP A 241 -21.84 -14.98 -5.37
C ASP A 241 -22.76 -15.61 -6.44
N SER A 242 -23.79 -16.35 -6.01
CA SER A 242 -24.70 -17.06 -6.92
C SER A 242 -25.45 -16.17 -7.94
N ARG A 243 -25.39 -14.85 -7.79
CA ARG A 243 -25.97 -13.86 -8.70
C ARG A 243 -25.03 -13.44 -9.83
N GLY A 244 -23.78 -13.93 -9.86
CA GLY A 244 -22.80 -13.59 -10.90
C GLY A 244 -22.42 -12.11 -10.87
N THR A 245 -22.51 -11.41 -11.99
CA THR A 245 -22.17 -9.97 -12.09
C THR A 245 -23.02 -9.05 -11.22
N GLU A 246 -24.16 -9.52 -10.69
CA GLU A 246 -24.98 -8.75 -9.73
C GLU A 246 -24.61 -9.05 -8.27
N GLY A 247 -23.63 -9.94 -8.04
CA GLY A 247 -23.19 -10.44 -6.73
C GLY A 247 -21.68 -10.31 -6.56
N ILE A 248 -21.15 -9.12 -6.82
CA ILE A 248 -19.71 -8.82 -6.81
C ILE A 248 -19.27 -8.50 -5.38
N HIS A 249 -18.11 -9.05 -5.00
CA HIS A 249 -17.46 -8.86 -3.70
C HIS A 249 -15.96 -8.66 -3.93
N LEU A 250 -15.41 -7.49 -3.58
CA LEU A 250 -14.05 -7.09 -3.95
C LEU A 250 -13.13 -6.89 -2.74
N MET A 251 -13.40 -5.86 -1.93
CA MET A 251 -12.67 -5.56 -0.70
C MET A 251 -13.41 -6.15 0.49
N ASP A 252 -12.70 -6.85 1.37
CA ASP A 252 -13.27 -7.49 2.56
C ASP A 252 -14.57 -8.30 2.30
N PRO A 253 -14.55 -9.30 1.41
CA PRO A 253 -15.74 -10.04 0.98
C PRO A 253 -16.60 -10.60 2.14
N TRP A 254 -16.00 -10.83 3.31
CA TRP A 254 -16.67 -11.26 4.54
C TRP A 254 -17.51 -10.18 5.25
N LEU A 255 -17.41 -8.92 4.87
CA LEU A 255 -18.27 -7.84 5.38
C LEU A 255 -19.51 -7.61 4.52
N ASP A 256 -19.50 -8.15 3.29
CA ASP A 256 -20.61 -8.00 2.36
C ASP A 256 -21.77 -8.94 2.68
N ASN A 257 -22.96 -8.55 2.18
CA ASN A 257 -24.12 -9.42 2.22
C ASN A 257 -24.15 -10.34 0.98
N PRO A 258 -23.94 -11.65 1.14
CA PRO A 258 -23.95 -12.58 0.01
C PRO A 258 -25.36 -12.85 -0.51
N ASN A 259 -25.46 -13.27 -1.76
CA ASN A 259 -26.66 -13.79 -2.42
C ASN A 259 -27.88 -12.86 -2.33
N GLY A 260 -27.66 -11.55 -2.32
CA GLY A 260 -28.70 -10.52 -2.24
C GLY A 260 -29.43 -10.49 -0.90
N GLN A 261 -28.84 -11.10 0.13
CA GLN A 261 -29.38 -11.09 1.49
C GLN A 261 -29.07 -9.77 2.19
N THR A 262 -29.54 -9.60 3.42
CA THR A 262 -29.34 -8.38 4.23
C THR A 262 -28.39 -8.58 5.40
N THR A 263 -27.75 -9.75 5.47
CA THR A 263 -26.85 -10.12 6.56
C THR A 263 -25.66 -10.89 6.02
N ILE A 264 -24.49 -10.66 6.60
CA ILE A 264 -23.27 -11.44 6.40
C ILE A 264 -23.55 -12.92 6.67
N ASN A 265 -22.96 -13.81 5.87
CA ASN A 265 -23.04 -15.25 6.05
C ASN A 265 -21.72 -15.90 5.62
N ASP A 266 -20.89 -16.26 6.60
CA ASP A 266 -19.58 -16.88 6.37
C ASP A 266 -19.65 -18.17 5.51
N THR A 267 -20.72 -18.96 5.61
CA THR A 267 -20.85 -20.18 4.78
C THR A 267 -21.02 -19.82 3.31
N ALA A 268 -21.87 -18.85 3.00
CA ALA A 268 -22.06 -18.37 1.64
C ALA A 268 -20.80 -17.66 1.10
N THR A 269 -20.12 -16.89 1.95
CA THR A 269 -18.83 -16.28 1.64
C THR A 269 -17.78 -17.31 1.25
N LEU A 270 -17.62 -18.36 2.06
CA LEU A 270 -16.71 -19.47 1.76
C LEU A 270 -17.04 -20.13 0.42
N GLU A 271 -18.32 -20.40 0.16
CA GLU A 271 -18.78 -21.06 -1.05
C GLU A 271 -18.43 -20.26 -2.31
N TYR A 272 -18.73 -18.96 -2.32
CA TYR A 272 -18.46 -18.15 -3.50
C TYR A 272 -16.96 -17.87 -3.70
N MET A 273 -16.18 -17.74 -2.62
CA MET A 273 -14.73 -17.59 -2.71
C MET A 273 -14.09 -18.84 -3.33
N LYS A 274 -14.52 -20.04 -2.89
CA LYS A 274 -14.08 -21.31 -3.47
C LYS A 274 -14.51 -21.47 -4.92
N SER A 275 -15.75 -21.10 -5.25
CA SER A 275 -16.27 -21.15 -6.63
C SER A 275 -15.45 -20.25 -7.54
N THR A 276 -15.27 -18.98 -7.16
CA THR A 276 -14.47 -18.01 -7.94
C THR A 276 -13.03 -18.50 -8.10
N PHE A 277 -12.38 -18.95 -7.01
CA PHE A 277 -11.04 -19.49 -7.10
C PHE A 277 -10.95 -20.67 -8.09
N THR A 278 -11.94 -21.58 -8.04
CA THR A 278 -12.00 -22.75 -8.92
C THR A 278 -12.11 -22.35 -10.39
N ASP A 279 -12.90 -21.31 -10.69
CA ASP A 279 -13.06 -20.78 -12.03
C ASP A 279 -11.73 -20.21 -12.57
N HIS A 280 -10.99 -19.47 -11.75
CA HIS A 280 -9.64 -19.00 -12.11
C HIS A 280 -8.68 -20.18 -12.30
N TYR A 281 -8.65 -21.13 -11.35
CA TYR A 281 -7.71 -22.26 -11.32
C TYR A 281 -7.87 -23.21 -12.51
N ASN A 282 -9.12 -23.46 -12.94
CA ASN A 282 -9.46 -24.31 -14.09
C ASN A 282 -9.46 -23.56 -15.42
N GLY A 283 -9.53 -22.23 -15.39
CA GLY A 283 -9.49 -21.35 -16.55
C GLY A 283 -8.06 -20.94 -16.92
N ASN A 284 -7.87 -19.65 -17.20
CA ASN A 284 -6.59 -19.09 -17.62
C ASN A 284 -5.68 -18.65 -16.45
N ARG A 285 -6.00 -19.04 -15.22
CA ARG A 285 -5.21 -18.81 -14.00
C ARG A 285 -4.89 -17.35 -13.70
N GLN A 286 -5.70 -16.41 -14.17
CA GLN A 286 -5.62 -15.03 -13.71
C GLN A 286 -5.56 -15.01 -12.18
N PRO A 287 -4.76 -14.12 -11.55
CA PRO A 287 -4.61 -14.11 -10.11
C PRO A 287 -5.95 -14.06 -9.38
N PHE A 288 -6.02 -14.68 -8.22
CA PHE A 288 -7.14 -14.53 -7.29
C PHE A 288 -6.78 -13.48 -6.25
N GLY A 289 -7.65 -12.49 -6.05
CA GLY A 289 -7.44 -11.39 -5.11
C GLY A 289 -8.01 -11.65 -3.72
N LEU A 290 -7.23 -11.34 -2.69
CA LEU A 290 -7.70 -11.13 -1.32
C LEU A 290 -7.22 -9.76 -0.86
N TYR A 291 -8.11 -8.78 -0.96
CA TYR A 291 -7.83 -7.39 -0.64
C TYR A 291 -8.56 -7.00 0.64
N THR A 292 -7.82 -6.49 1.63
CA THR A 292 -8.30 -6.48 3.02
C THR A 292 -8.01 -5.18 3.75
N HIS A 293 -8.89 -4.79 4.66
CA HIS A 293 -8.57 -3.87 5.74
C HIS A 293 -8.40 -4.67 7.04
N PRO A 294 -7.16 -4.96 7.49
CA PRO A 294 -6.94 -5.89 8.58
C PRO A 294 -7.57 -5.47 9.92
N VAL A 295 -7.87 -4.17 10.09
CA VAL A 295 -8.55 -3.66 11.27
C VAL A 295 -9.88 -4.36 11.53
N HIS A 296 -10.63 -4.75 10.48
CA HIS A 296 -11.91 -5.43 10.59
C HIS A 296 -11.81 -6.87 11.12
N LEU A 297 -10.62 -7.46 11.07
CA LEU A 297 -10.32 -8.81 11.55
C LEU A 297 -9.42 -8.80 12.79
N SER A 298 -9.15 -7.63 13.36
CA SER A 298 -8.31 -7.50 14.54
C SER A 298 -9.03 -7.95 15.80
N THR A 299 -8.43 -8.92 16.51
CA THR A 299 -8.92 -9.40 17.81
C THR A 299 -8.40 -8.57 18.99
N THR A 300 -7.51 -7.61 18.73
CA THR A 300 -6.83 -6.81 19.75
C THR A 300 -7.13 -5.31 19.65
N TYR A 301 -7.76 -4.85 18.56
CA TYR A 301 -8.17 -3.45 18.42
C TYR A 301 -9.42 -3.12 19.25
N PRO A 302 -9.38 -2.10 20.13
CA PRO A 302 -10.53 -1.73 20.95
C PRO A 302 -11.75 -1.31 20.12
N GLY A 303 -12.92 -1.87 20.44
CA GLY A 303 -14.19 -1.50 19.79
C GLY A 303 -14.50 -2.29 18.52
N VAL A 304 -13.54 -3.06 17.99
CA VAL A 304 -13.79 -4.07 16.95
C VAL A 304 -13.85 -5.44 17.62
N ASN A 305 -14.87 -6.22 17.27
CA ASN A 305 -15.06 -7.59 17.76
C ASN A 305 -15.33 -8.49 16.55
N PRO A 306 -14.28 -8.94 15.84
CA PRO A 306 -14.47 -9.76 14.65
C PRO A 306 -15.12 -11.08 15.04
N SER A 307 -15.95 -11.61 14.15
CA SER A 307 -16.54 -12.92 14.35
C SER A 307 -15.46 -14.00 14.25
N ASN A 308 -15.34 -14.85 15.29
CA ASN A 308 -14.47 -16.03 15.22
C ASN A 308 -14.85 -16.95 14.04
N SER A 309 -16.14 -16.99 13.67
CA SER A 309 -16.60 -17.74 12.51
C SER A 309 -16.01 -17.18 11.21
N THR A 310 -15.91 -15.86 11.09
CA THR A 310 -15.31 -15.20 9.92
C THR A 310 -13.81 -15.47 9.83
N ILE A 311 -13.08 -15.34 10.94
CA ILE A 311 -11.64 -15.67 10.97
C ILE A 311 -11.39 -17.14 10.60
N ASN A 312 -12.22 -18.05 11.12
CA ASN A 312 -12.13 -19.48 10.79
C ASN A 312 -12.46 -19.74 9.32
N MET A 313 -13.44 -19.03 8.76
CA MET A 313 -13.84 -19.15 7.36
C MET A 313 -12.71 -18.74 6.41
N ILE A 314 -12.05 -17.61 6.66
CA ILE A 314 -10.92 -17.14 5.84
C ILE A 314 -9.77 -18.15 5.88
N ASN A 315 -9.45 -18.67 7.07
CA ASN A 315 -8.45 -19.74 7.20
C ASN A 315 -8.88 -21.01 6.46
N GLN A 316 -10.15 -21.41 6.55
CA GLN A 316 -10.68 -22.57 5.84
C GLN A 316 -10.62 -22.40 4.32
N PHE A 317 -10.82 -21.19 3.80
CA PHE A 317 -10.62 -20.89 2.39
C PHE A 317 -9.15 -21.05 1.99
N LEU A 318 -8.23 -20.41 2.71
CA LEU A 318 -6.80 -20.45 2.41
C LEU A 318 -6.22 -21.87 2.54
N ASP A 319 -6.63 -22.64 3.55
CA ASP A 319 -6.26 -24.06 3.71
C ASP A 319 -6.68 -24.86 2.48
N TRP A 320 -7.95 -24.76 2.11
CA TRP A 320 -8.49 -25.46 0.95
C TRP A 320 -7.83 -25.04 -0.37
N ALA A 321 -7.52 -23.75 -0.54
CA ALA A 321 -6.84 -23.26 -1.73
C ALA A 321 -5.41 -23.82 -1.81
N GLN A 322 -4.67 -23.87 -0.70
CA GLN A 322 -3.31 -24.41 -0.67
C GLN A 322 -3.24 -25.96 -0.77
N GLU A 323 -4.34 -26.67 -0.58
CA GLU A 323 -4.44 -28.10 -0.92
C GLU A 323 -4.44 -28.34 -2.44
N GLN A 324 -4.77 -27.32 -3.26
CA GLN A 324 -4.70 -27.42 -4.71
C GLN A 324 -3.25 -27.36 -5.20
N GLN A 325 -2.96 -27.97 -6.35
CA GLN A 325 -1.59 -28.06 -6.83
C GLN A 325 -1.07 -26.70 -7.33
N ASN A 326 0.14 -26.34 -6.89
CA ASN A 326 0.88 -25.17 -7.37
C ASN A 326 0.14 -23.83 -7.15
N VAL A 327 -0.46 -23.69 -5.97
CA VAL A 327 -1.04 -22.42 -5.48
C VAL A 327 0.01 -21.66 -4.68
N TRP A 328 0.17 -20.37 -4.99
CA TRP A 328 1.18 -19.51 -4.39
C TRP A 328 0.54 -18.23 -3.86
N ILE A 329 0.70 -17.95 -2.57
CA ILE A 329 0.30 -16.68 -1.97
C ILE A 329 1.49 -15.72 -2.10
N VAL A 330 1.31 -14.63 -2.83
CA VAL A 330 2.39 -13.71 -3.24
C VAL A 330 2.01 -12.25 -3.08
N SER A 331 3.02 -11.38 -3.00
CA SER A 331 2.85 -9.94 -3.17
C SER A 331 2.70 -9.55 -4.64
N ASN A 332 2.22 -8.34 -4.91
CA ASN A 332 2.18 -7.75 -6.24
C ASN A 332 3.58 -7.57 -6.84
N ALA A 333 4.60 -7.20 -6.06
CA ALA A 333 5.99 -7.18 -6.51
C ALA A 333 6.48 -8.57 -6.98
N GLN A 334 6.13 -9.63 -6.27
CA GLN A 334 6.48 -11.00 -6.67
C GLN A 334 5.74 -11.42 -7.94
N LEU A 335 4.44 -11.12 -8.02
CA LEU A 335 3.65 -11.34 -9.23
C LEU A 335 4.24 -10.57 -10.41
N LEU A 336 4.57 -9.28 -10.25
CA LEU A 336 5.20 -8.46 -11.27
C LEU A 336 6.53 -9.07 -11.75
N SER A 337 7.37 -9.50 -10.81
CA SER A 337 8.66 -10.13 -11.15
C SER A 337 8.49 -11.39 -11.99
N TRP A 338 7.48 -12.22 -11.68
CA TRP A 338 7.12 -13.37 -12.51
C TRP A 338 6.53 -12.93 -13.85
N MET A 339 5.60 -11.97 -13.87
CA MET A 339 4.97 -11.45 -15.09
C MET A 339 5.98 -10.90 -16.10
N GLN A 340 7.03 -10.22 -15.64
CA GLN A 340 8.09 -9.67 -16.50
C GLN A 340 8.93 -10.76 -17.18
N ASN A 341 9.04 -11.95 -16.58
CA ASN A 341 9.76 -13.09 -17.15
C ASN A 341 9.05 -14.40 -16.77
N PRO A 342 7.89 -14.71 -17.39
CA PRO A 342 7.03 -15.82 -16.96
C PRO A 342 7.77 -17.14 -17.00
N LYS A 343 7.63 -17.90 -15.93
CA LYS A 343 8.20 -19.24 -15.78
C LYS A 343 7.09 -20.26 -15.57
N THR A 344 7.25 -21.43 -16.16
CA THR A 344 6.36 -22.55 -15.88
C THR A 344 6.49 -22.98 -14.43
N ILE A 345 5.51 -23.73 -13.92
CA ILE A 345 5.55 -24.34 -12.58
C ILE A 345 6.87 -25.09 -12.33
N ALA A 346 7.40 -25.78 -13.35
CA ALA A 346 8.63 -26.56 -13.26
C ALA A 346 9.90 -25.71 -13.13
N GLU A 347 9.81 -24.40 -13.38
CA GLU A 347 10.95 -23.47 -13.46
C GLU A 347 10.83 -22.32 -12.42
N LEU A 348 9.90 -22.43 -11.46
CA LEU A 348 9.69 -21.37 -10.45
C LEU A 348 10.89 -21.16 -9.53
N ASP A 349 11.77 -22.15 -9.39
CA ASP A 349 13.03 -22.03 -8.69
C ASP A 349 14.01 -21.03 -9.37
N GLN A 350 13.77 -20.69 -10.63
CA GLN A 350 14.51 -19.66 -11.37
C GLN A 350 13.97 -18.24 -11.13
N VAL A 351 12.84 -18.09 -10.43
CA VAL A 351 12.24 -16.79 -10.15
C VAL A 351 12.79 -16.29 -8.82
N ASP A 352 13.80 -15.42 -8.89
CA ASP A 352 14.53 -14.94 -7.70
C ASP A 352 13.60 -14.30 -6.65
N ALA A 353 12.57 -13.57 -7.08
CA ALA A 353 11.61 -12.93 -6.17
C ALA A 353 10.76 -13.93 -5.35
N LEU A 354 10.62 -15.18 -5.79
CA LEU A 354 9.86 -16.22 -5.07
C LEU A 354 10.73 -17.01 -4.09
N LYS A 355 12.05 -16.84 -4.12
CA LYS A 355 12.97 -17.53 -3.19
C LYS A 355 12.81 -17.01 -1.78
N CYS A 356 13.11 -17.87 -0.80
CA CYS A 356 13.18 -17.48 0.59
C CYS A 356 14.31 -16.45 0.78
N SER A 357 13.95 -15.20 1.01
CA SER A 357 14.90 -14.16 1.42
C SER A 357 14.70 -13.84 2.90
N THR A 358 15.69 -14.12 3.73
CA THR A 358 15.75 -13.62 5.11
C THR A 358 17.13 -13.01 5.33
N PRO A 359 17.23 -11.69 5.59
CA PRO A 359 18.50 -11.06 5.87
C PRO A 359 19.20 -11.75 7.04
N GLN A 360 20.47 -12.14 6.84
CA GLN A 360 21.29 -12.75 7.88
C GLN A 360 22.18 -11.67 8.50
N ILE A 361 21.81 -11.23 9.69
CA ILE A 361 22.55 -10.23 10.46
C ILE A 361 23.00 -10.89 11.75
N ASP A 362 24.23 -10.63 12.18
CA ASP A 362 24.73 -11.10 13.47
C ASP A 362 23.76 -10.63 14.58
N PRO A 363 23.13 -11.55 15.34
CA PRO A 363 22.14 -11.20 16.37
C PRO A 363 22.68 -10.29 17.48
N SER A 364 24.00 -10.23 17.67
CA SER A 364 24.65 -9.33 18.64
C SER A 364 24.77 -7.90 18.13
N THR A 365 24.62 -7.68 16.83
CA THR A 365 24.71 -6.36 16.21
C THR A 365 23.49 -5.52 16.58
N LYS A 366 23.72 -4.29 17.06
CA LYS A 366 22.66 -3.35 17.39
C LYS A 366 22.49 -2.31 16.29
N ILE A 367 21.52 -2.58 15.40
CA ILE A 367 21.16 -1.73 14.27
C ILE A 367 19.66 -1.76 13.99
N CYS A 368 19.18 -0.71 13.34
CA CYS A 368 17.81 -0.51 12.87
C CYS A 368 17.53 -1.31 11.61
N SER A 369 17.52 -2.64 11.76
CA SER A 369 17.49 -3.59 10.65
C SER A 369 16.10 -4.14 10.32
N GLY A 370 15.04 -3.72 11.03
CA GLY A 370 13.72 -4.36 11.04
C GLY A 370 13.71 -5.79 11.61
N ILE A 371 14.76 -6.17 12.35
CA ILE A 371 14.84 -7.45 13.07
C ILE A 371 14.76 -7.15 14.56
N PRO A 372 13.71 -7.61 15.29
CA PRO A 372 13.45 -7.19 16.67
C PRO A 372 14.64 -7.32 17.63
N GLN A 373 15.44 -8.39 17.52
CA GLN A 373 16.60 -8.61 18.37
C GLN A 373 17.72 -7.58 18.14
N ASN A 374 17.92 -7.18 16.89
CA ASN A 374 18.92 -6.19 16.49
C ASN A 374 18.47 -4.76 16.81
N GLU A 375 17.17 -4.47 16.75
CA GLU A 375 16.59 -3.15 17.04
C GLU A 375 16.33 -2.89 18.53
N ALA A 376 16.32 -3.93 19.36
CA ALA A 376 16.03 -3.81 20.77
C ALA A 376 16.92 -2.77 21.45
N GLY A 377 16.27 -1.73 22.00
CA GLY A 377 16.90 -0.59 22.67
C GLY A 377 17.25 0.61 21.77
N LEU A 378 16.95 0.54 20.47
CA LEU A 378 17.28 1.59 19.49
C LEU A 378 16.06 2.43 19.06
N LEU A 379 14.85 1.94 19.33
CA LEU A 379 13.60 2.58 18.94
C LEU A 379 13.35 3.85 19.76
N SER A 380 12.90 4.90 19.09
CA SER A 380 12.40 6.13 19.72
C SER A 380 10.88 6.14 19.67
N LEU A 381 10.25 6.40 20.81
CA LEU A 381 8.81 6.69 20.89
C LEU A 381 8.61 8.18 20.61
N CYS A 382 7.86 8.51 19.57
CA CYS A 382 7.50 9.87 19.21
C CYS A 382 6.11 10.19 19.77
N PRO A 383 6.02 11.00 20.84
CA PRO A 383 4.83 11.07 21.69
C PRO A 383 3.84 12.14 21.18
N PHE A 384 3.47 12.08 19.90
CA PHE A 384 2.41 12.93 19.35
C PHE A 384 1.07 12.59 19.98
N SER A 385 0.21 13.60 20.19
CA SER A 385 -1.05 13.43 20.91
C SER A 385 -2.06 12.59 20.15
N ASP A 386 -2.07 12.73 18.82
CA ASP A 386 -3.12 12.18 17.98
C ASP A 386 -2.76 10.74 17.59
N PHE A 387 -1.52 10.50 17.19
CA PHE A 387 -0.99 9.15 16.97
C PHE A 387 0.50 9.04 17.36
N PRO A 388 0.81 8.50 18.55
CA PRO A 388 2.19 8.20 18.89
C PRO A 388 2.70 7.02 18.05
N PHE A 389 3.95 7.07 17.63
CA PHE A 389 4.57 6.01 16.84
C PHE A 389 5.99 5.70 17.30
N TYR A 390 6.50 4.53 16.93
CA TYR A 390 7.90 4.19 17.10
C TYR A 390 8.63 4.33 15.77
N THR A 391 9.88 4.78 15.86
CA THR A 391 10.78 4.82 14.71
C THR A 391 12.23 4.64 15.16
N CYS A 392 13.03 4.08 14.26
CA CYS A 392 14.46 3.99 14.38
C CYS A 392 15.22 5.24 13.87
N TYR A 393 14.50 6.17 13.23
CA TYR A 393 15.05 7.25 12.42
C TYR A 393 15.04 8.62 13.14
N GLY A 394 14.74 8.61 14.44
CA GLY A 394 14.61 9.81 15.26
C GLY A 394 13.18 10.33 15.25
N CYS A 395 12.81 11.07 16.29
CA CYS A 395 11.48 11.68 16.35
C CYS A 395 11.44 13.08 15.72
N PRO A 396 10.46 13.35 14.85
CA PRO A 396 10.27 14.70 14.32
C PRO A 396 9.83 15.66 15.44
N GLU A 397 10.14 16.94 15.29
CA GLU A 397 9.77 18.01 16.22
C GLU A 397 8.28 18.30 16.21
N VAL A 398 7.65 18.08 15.06
CA VAL A 398 6.21 18.22 14.82
C VAL A 398 5.70 17.01 14.06
N GLU A 399 4.40 16.78 14.11
CA GLU A 399 3.77 15.69 13.39
C GLU A 399 3.95 15.86 11.87
N PRO A 400 4.28 14.80 11.12
CA PRO A 400 4.33 14.85 9.66
C PRO A 400 2.97 15.23 9.07
N THR A 401 2.97 16.13 8.09
CA THR A 401 1.77 16.56 7.35
C THR A 401 2.04 16.55 5.85
N VAL A 402 1.00 16.68 5.02
CA VAL A 402 1.15 16.75 3.55
C VAL A 402 2.10 17.88 3.15
N ASP A 403 1.99 19.04 3.81
CA ASP A 403 2.87 20.20 3.57
C ASP A 403 4.30 20.01 4.12
N ASN A 404 4.47 19.13 5.12
CA ASN A 404 5.75 18.87 5.77
C ASN A 404 5.89 17.37 6.11
N PRO A 405 6.09 16.50 5.11
CA PRO A 405 6.08 15.05 5.29
C PRO A 405 7.34 14.51 5.99
N ASN A 406 8.39 15.33 6.07
CA ASN A 406 9.61 15.01 6.80
C ASN A 406 10.09 16.23 7.62
N PRO A 407 9.46 16.49 8.78
CA PRO A 407 9.87 17.58 9.64
C PRO A 407 11.30 17.39 10.18
N ASN A 408 11.88 18.48 10.72
CA ASN A 408 13.13 18.39 11.47
C ASN A 408 12.97 17.44 12.67
N GLN A 409 14.06 16.78 13.07
CA GLN A 409 14.08 15.88 14.21
C GLN A 409 14.49 16.63 15.47
N VAL A 410 14.00 16.18 16.63
CA VAL A 410 14.29 16.79 17.93
C VAL A 410 15.80 16.78 18.22
N ASP A 411 16.36 17.95 18.51
CA ASP A 411 17.77 18.14 18.88
C ASP A 411 18.18 17.25 20.07
N GLY A 412 19.28 16.51 19.91
CA GLY A 412 19.83 15.61 20.95
C GLY A 412 19.51 14.13 20.75
N GLN A 413 18.53 13.79 19.91
CA GLN A 413 18.52 12.49 19.23
C GLN A 413 19.39 12.62 17.97
N GLN A 414 20.24 11.64 17.67
CA GLN A 414 20.92 11.63 16.38
C GLN A 414 19.85 11.58 15.30
N ALA A 415 19.73 12.64 14.50
CA ALA A 415 18.80 12.70 13.40
C ALA A 415 19.25 11.69 12.33
N ARG A 416 18.43 10.67 12.06
CA ARG A 416 18.80 9.51 11.25
C ARG A 416 17.92 9.48 10.03
N PHE A 417 18.49 9.69 8.85
CA PHE A 417 17.68 9.82 7.64
C PHE A 417 18.30 9.06 6.48
N ARG A 418 17.44 8.61 5.55
CA ARG A 418 17.81 8.43 4.16
C ARG A 418 18.02 9.81 3.52
N CYS A 419 19.19 10.41 3.76
CA CYS A 419 19.58 11.63 3.06
C CYS A 419 20.02 11.29 1.63
N ALA A 420 19.32 11.92 0.69
CA ALA A 420 19.75 12.07 -0.67
C ALA A 420 20.45 13.44 -0.85
N SER A 421 21.55 13.48 -1.60
CA SER A 421 22.42 14.64 -1.84
C SER A 421 21.67 15.90 -2.29
N PRO A 422 22.08 17.11 -1.85
CA PRO A 422 21.39 18.35 -2.21
C PRO A 422 21.86 18.87 -3.57
N LEU A 423 21.06 18.69 -4.62
CA LEU A 423 21.12 19.58 -5.79
C LEU A 423 19.79 19.58 -6.60
N LEU A 424 19.20 20.79 -6.70
CA LEU A 424 18.16 21.27 -7.63
C LEU A 424 16.69 21.15 -7.14
N LEU A 425 16.20 22.24 -6.53
CA LEU A 425 14.84 22.45 -6.00
C LEU A 425 13.95 23.30 -6.95
N PHE A 426 12.63 23.06 -6.85
CA PHE A 426 11.51 23.52 -7.68
C PHE A 426 11.37 25.05 -7.91
N PRO A 427 10.77 25.51 -9.03
CA PRO A 427 10.52 26.93 -9.30
C PRO A 427 9.20 27.53 -8.75
N SER A 428 8.32 26.81 -8.04
CA SER A 428 6.96 27.35 -7.78
C SER A 428 6.31 27.08 -6.42
N ILE A 429 7.05 26.63 -5.40
CA ILE A 429 6.58 26.70 -4.01
C ILE A 429 7.58 27.57 -3.26
N ALA A 430 7.12 28.69 -2.71
CA ALA A 430 7.92 29.62 -1.91
C ALA A 430 8.20 29.07 -0.50
N ALA A 431 8.65 27.82 -0.40
CA ALA A 431 9.25 27.27 0.80
C ALA A 431 10.78 27.38 0.65
N PRO A 432 11.52 27.91 1.64
CA PRO A 432 12.97 27.92 1.58
C PRO A 432 13.49 26.47 1.46
N PRO A 433 14.64 26.25 0.79
CA PRO A 433 15.19 24.92 0.59
C PRO A 433 15.34 24.25 1.97
N PRO A 434 15.08 22.94 2.11
CA PRO A 434 15.38 22.29 3.37
C PRO A 434 16.90 22.33 3.54
N SER A 435 17.36 23.15 4.48
CA SER A 435 18.71 23.19 5.07
C SER A 435 19.14 21.84 5.70
N ALA A 436 18.38 20.78 5.45
CA ALA A 436 18.29 19.51 6.13
C ALA A 436 19.38 18.51 5.74
N CYS A 437 20.05 18.67 4.59
CA CYS A 437 21.11 17.74 4.15
C CYS A 437 22.53 18.29 4.32
N VAL A 438 22.71 19.49 4.89
CA VAL A 438 24.03 20.15 5.06
C VAL A 438 24.49 20.18 6.52
N LEU A 439 23.68 19.67 7.46
CA LEU A 439 24.02 19.68 8.89
C LEU A 439 24.84 18.45 9.29
N THR A 440 25.93 18.69 10.02
CA THR A 440 27.00 17.76 10.42
C THR A 440 26.60 16.58 11.31
N ASN A 441 25.30 16.39 11.59
CA ASN A 441 24.76 15.38 12.53
C ASN A 441 23.79 14.38 11.86
N ARG A 442 23.83 14.22 10.54
CA ARG A 442 22.94 13.32 9.77
C ARG A 442 23.76 12.37 8.89
N LEU A 443 23.45 11.07 8.88
CA LEU A 443 24.22 10.03 8.17
C LEU A 443 23.43 9.51 6.95
N PRO A 444 23.89 9.75 5.70
CA PRO A 444 23.18 9.32 4.50
C PRO A 444 23.26 7.80 4.33
N VAL A 445 22.15 7.15 3.96
CA VAL A 445 22.15 5.73 3.58
C VAL A 445 22.81 5.58 2.23
N PRO A 446 23.93 4.84 2.11
CA PRO A 446 24.58 4.58 0.86
C PRO A 446 23.60 3.96 -0.11
N THR A 447 23.69 4.43 -1.35
CA THR A 447 23.00 3.84 -2.49
C THR A 447 23.27 2.35 -2.61
N ASN A 448 24.30 1.81 -1.98
CA ASN A 448 24.61 0.39 -2.02
C ASN A 448 24.21 -0.44 -0.79
N CYS A 449 23.35 0.08 0.08
CA CYS A 449 22.89 -0.64 1.27
C CYS A 449 21.37 -0.88 1.33
N SER A 450 20.93 -2.14 1.45
CA SER A 450 19.52 -2.44 1.72
C SER A 450 19.19 -2.21 3.20
N THR A 451 17.90 -1.96 3.50
CA THR A 451 17.41 -1.62 4.85
C THR A 451 17.93 -2.55 5.95
N PRO A 452 17.94 -3.89 5.78
CA PRO A 452 18.42 -4.77 6.84
C PRO A 452 19.88 -4.52 7.23
N PHE A 453 20.75 -4.19 6.28
CA PHE A 453 22.20 -4.07 6.53
C PHE A 453 22.66 -2.63 6.75
N TRP A 454 21.74 -1.67 6.75
CA TRP A 454 22.06 -0.29 6.99
C TRP A 454 22.03 0.01 8.49
N ASP A 455 23.14 0.54 9.00
CA ASP A 455 23.22 1.08 10.36
C ASP A 455 22.99 2.59 10.31
N PRO A 456 21.77 3.10 10.57
CA PRO A 456 21.53 4.54 10.58
C PRO A 456 22.19 5.25 11.76
N ILE A 457 22.63 4.52 12.80
CA ILE A 457 23.25 5.09 14.00
C ILE A 457 24.71 5.43 13.73
N ALA A 458 25.45 4.47 13.19
CA ALA A 458 26.85 4.66 12.83
C ALA A 458 27.04 5.15 11.40
N GLY A 459 25.97 5.21 10.60
CA GLY A 459 26.01 5.73 9.24
C GLY A 459 26.84 4.86 8.31
N LYS A 460 26.77 3.53 8.50
CA LYS A 460 27.59 2.57 7.76
C LYS A 460 26.73 1.45 7.20
N CYS A 461 27.09 0.99 6.01
CA CYS A 461 26.55 -0.25 5.51
C CYS A 461 27.34 -1.42 6.11
N LEU A 462 26.66 -2.37 6.75
CA LEU A 462 27.26 -3.61 7.23
C LEU A 462 27.40 -4.64 6.11
N CYS A 463 26.78 -4.39 4.96
CA CYS A 463 26.94 -5.28 3.82
C CYS A 463 28.39 -5.23 3.30
N THR A 464 29.03 -6.39 3.32
CA THR A 464 30.42 -6.57 2.84
C THR A 464 30.52 -7.60 1.71
N SER A 465 29.41 -8.18 1.26
CA SER A 465 29.34 -9.15 0.14
C SER A 465 28.36 -8.69 -0.94
N ASN A 466 28.39 -9.32 -2.12
CA ASN A 466 27.43 -9.02 -3.18
C ASN A 466 25.99 -9.46 -2.83
N ASP A 467 25.82 -10.41 -1.91
CA ASP A 467 24.53 -11.00 -1.56
C ASP A 467 23.63 -10.06 -0.74
N CYS A 468 24.23 -9.04 -0.12
CA CYS A 468 23.54 -7.96 0.58
C CYS A 468 23.72 -6.61 -0.13
N ALA A 469 24.45 -6.59 -1.25
CA ALA A 469 24.77 -5.36 -1.96
C ALA A 469 23.50 -4.86 -2.64
N PHE A 470 23.10 -3.66 -2.25
CA PHE A 470 22.04 -2.93 -2.92
C PHE A 470 22.72 -2.06 -3.99
N VAL A 471 21.99 -1.62 -5.02
CA VAL A 471 22.46 -0.55 -5.92
C VAL A 471 21.27 0.37 -6.16
N ASP A 472 21.29 1.53 -5.54
CA ASP A 472 20.27 2.55 -5.63
C ASP A 472 20.52 3.34 -6.90
N ASN A 473 19.74 2.96 -7.91
CA ASN A 473 19.61 3.68 -9.15
C ASN A 473 18.36 4.57 -9.11
N SER A 474 17.95 5.02 -7.91
CA SER A 474 16.77 5.88 -7.72
C SER A 474 16.79 7.00 -8.74
N ARG A 475 15.71 7.07 -9.51
CA ARG A 475 15.50 8.14 -10.46
C ARG A 475 14.96 9.35 -9.69
N PRO A 476 15.34 10.57 -10.08
CA PRO A 476 14.67 11.79 -9.66
C PRO A 476 13.13 11.62 -9.63
N ILE A 477 12.51 11.60 -8.45
CA ILE A 477 11.05 11.63 -8.31
C ILE A 477 10.61 13.08 -8.41
N GLY A 478 9.60 13.39 -9.21
CA GLY A 478 9.07 14.76 -9.37
C GLY A 478 8.84 15.14 -10.83
N ALA A 479 7.92 16.08 -11.07
CA ALA A 479 7.55 16.50 -12.42
C ALA A 479 8.79 16.80 -13.28
N ASN A 480 8.90 16.14 -14.44
CA ASN A 480 10.00 16.26 -15.41
C ASN A 480 11.37 15.67 -14.96
N GLY A 481 11.39 14.69 -14.06
CA GLY A 481 12.65 14.12 -13.56
C GLY A 481 13.41 15.08 -12.66
N ALA A 482 12.68 15.93 -11.93
CA ALA A 482 13.24 16.76 -10.86
C ALA A 482 13.79 15.88 -9.75
N ASN A 483 14.97 16.20 -9.23
CA ASN A 483 15.66 15.34 -8.29
C ASN A 483 15.17 15.58 -6.87
N LEU A 484 14.10 14.88 -6.46
CA LEU A 484 13.72 14.81 -5.05
C LEU A 484 14.71 13.99 -4.22
N THR A 485 15.65 13.26 -4.84
CA THR A 485 16.66 12.44 -4.15
C THR A 485 18.03 12.42 -4.84
N GLY A 486 18.92 13.38 -4.54
CA GLY A 486 20.29 13.37 -5.08
C GLY A 486 21.17 12.20 -4.62
N GLY A 487 22.08 11.74 -5.48
CA GLY A 487 23.03 10.66 -5.19
C GLY A 487 24.48 11.13 -5.35
N GLY A 488 25.35 10.74 -4.42
CA GLY A 488 26.79 10.91 -4.51
C GLY A 488 27.51 9.88 -3.64
N THR A 489 28.58 9.28 -4.17
CA THR A 489 29.39 8.24 -3.49
C THR A 489 30.25 8.89 -2.40
N GLY A 490 29.85 8.76 -1.14
CA GLY A 490 30.57 9.34 -0.01
C GLY A 490 32.01 8.83 0.10
N GLY A 491 32.97 9.73 -0.09
CA GLY A 491 34.39 9.46 0.12
C GLY A 491 35.20 10.76 0.24
N GLY A 492 35.43 11.23 1.47
CA GLY A 492 36.41 12.29 1.75
C GLY A 492 36.10 13.13 2.99
N PRO A 493 37.10 13.46 3.83
CA PRO A 493 36.90 14.28 5.04
C PRO A 493 36.82 15.76 4.66
N LEU A 494 35.72 16.44 5.00
CA LEU A 494 35.58 17.88 4.80
C LEU A 494 35.89 18.64 6.09
N ALA A 495 37.14 19.10 6.18
CA ALA A 495 37.54 20.17 7.07
C ALA A 495 37.36 21.52 6.35
N GLY A 496 36.74 22.50 7.04
CA GLY A 496 36.69 23.88 6.56
C GLY A 496 35.56 24.67 7.19
N GLY A 497 35.86 25.39 8.28
CA GLY A 497 34.92 26.29 8.94
C GLY A 497 34.74 27.62 8.20
N SER A 498 33.57 28.24 8.39
CA SER A 498 33.40 29.67 8.19
C SER A 498 32.39 30.24 9.18
N SER A 499 32.84 31.26 9.90
CA SER A 499 32.17 32.07 10.91
C SER A 499 31.11 33.02 10.34
N GLY A 500 29.94 33.10 10.99
CA GLY A 500 28.95 34.15 10.80
C GLY A 500 28.32 34.57 12.14
N THR A 501 28.42 35.86 12.46
CA THR A 501 28.06 36.52 13.72
C THR A 501 26.53 36.67 13.89
N PRO A 502 25.97 36.68 15.12
CA PRO A 502 24.53 36.55 15.33
C PRO A 502 23.79 37.90 15.40
N THR A 503 22.56 37.96 14.90
CA THR A 503 21.60 39.05 15.19
C THR A 503 20.50 38.57 16.14
N PRO A 504 20.03 39.41 17.08
CA PRO A 504 19.25 38.97 18.23
C PRO A 504 17.75 38.88 17.94
N PHE A 505 17.10 37.78 18.35
CA PHE A 505 15.65 37.63 18.37
C PHE A 505 15.10 37.93 19.77
N VAL A 506 14.00 38.69 19.84
CA VAL A 506 13.33 39.16 21.07
C VAL A 506 12.22 38.17 21.45
N PRO A 507 12.06 37.77 22.73
CA PRO A 507 11.06 36.80 23.13
C PRO A 507 9.72 37.49 23.44
N PHE A 508 8.60 36.80 23.14
CA PHE A 508 7.32 37.09 23.76
C PHE A 508 6.79 35.84 24.46
N ASN A 509 6.79 35.88 25.80
CA ASN A 509 6.01 35.00 26.65
C ASN A 509 4.78 35.77 27.16
N GLY A 510 3.61 35.13 27.19
CA GLY A 510 2.42 35.71 27.84
C GLY A 510 1.08 34.94 27.70
N ARG A 511 0.99 33.75 28.32
CA ARG A 511 -0.20 33.03 28.87
C ARG A 511 -1.63 33.20 28.29
N GLY A 512 -2.30 32.05 28.10
CA GLY A 512 -3.74 31.85 28.37
C GLY A 512 -4.36 30.68 27.59
N TYR A 513 -4.77 29.59 28.26
CA TYR A 513 -5.51 28.49 27.63
C TYR A 513 -6.92 28.94 27.24
N VAL A 514 -7.21 28.93 25.93
CA VAL A 514 -8.55 29.06 25.35
C VAL A 514 -8.63 28.07 24.19
N LEU A 515 -9.65 27.22 24.18
CA LEU A 515 -9.91 26.29 23.06
C LEU A 515 -10.12 27.10 21.76
N PRO A 516 -9.54 26.67 20.62
CA PRO A 516 -9.64 27.41 19.37
C PRO A 516 -11.08 27.59 18.90
N SER A 517 -11.39 28.77 18.36
CA SER A 517 -12.70 29.15 17.80
C SER A 517 -13.16 28.30 16.59
N GLY A 518 -12.32 27.38 16.11
CA GLY A 518 -12.59 26.48 14.99
C GLY A 518 -13.31 25.17 15.36
N VAL A 519 -13.38 24.80 16.64
CA VAL A 519 -14.02 23.54 17.08
C VAL A 519 -15.54 23.57 16.85
N TRP A 520 -16.18 24.72 17.05
CA TRP A 520 -17.63 24.88 16.87
C TRP A 520 -18.07 24.93 15.39
N PRO A 521 -17.37 25.65 14.49
CA PRO A 521 -17.64 25.58 13.06
C PRO A 521 -17.45 24.17 12.48
N ALA A 522 -16.38 23.44 12.87
CA ALA A 522 -16.08 22.11 12.33
C ALA A 522 -17.12 21.05 12.73
N THR A 523 -17.61 21.09 13.97
CA THR A 523 -18.68 20.21 14.44
C THR A 523 -20.02 20.53 13.81
N ILE A 524 -20.31 21.81 13.55
CA ILE A 524 -21.54 22.23 12.85
C ILE A 524 -21.49 21.87 11.36
N CYS A 525 -20.35 22.04 10.68
CA CYS A 525 -20.18 21.64 9.29
C CYS A 525 -20.26 20.11 9.11
N GLY A 526 -19.67 19.33 10.01
CA GLY A 526 -19.80 17.87 10.00
C GLY A 526 -21.24 17.39 10.21
N ALA A 527 -21.98 18.01 11.15
CA ALA A 527 -23.38 17.69 11.41
C ALA A 527 -24.31 18.08 10.25
N LEU A 528 -24.06 19.22 9.59
CA LEU A 528 -24.85 19.67 8.43
C LEU A 528 -24.55 18.86 7.18
N GLY A 529 -23.30 18.43 6.97
CA GLY A 529 -22.92 17.51 5.88
C GLY A 529 -23.62 16.16 6.00
N ALA A 530 -23.66 15.60 7.21
CA ALA A 530 -24.40 14.37 7.49
C ALA A 530 -25.92 14.53 7.25
N LEU A 531 -26.50 15.67 7.65
CA LEU A 531 -27.93 15.94 7.45
C LEU A 531 -28.29 16.11 5.96
N ALA A 532 -27.42 16.77 5.19
CA ALA A 532 -27.59 16.96 3.74
C ALA A 532 -27.46 15.63 2.98
N GLY A 533 -26.53 14.75 3.40
CA GLY A 533 -26.40 13.40 2.86
C GLY A 533 -27.65 12.56 3.08
N VAL A 534 -28.23 12.60 4.30
CA VAL A 534 -29.46 11.87 4.63
C VAL A 534 -30.67 12.39 3.83
N LEU A 535 -30.79 13.70 3.66
CA LEU A 535 -31.88 14.30 2.87
C LEU A 535 -31.72 14.04 1.36
N GLY A 536 -30.49 13.92 0.86
CA GLY A 536 -30.22 13.56 -0.54
C GLY A 536 -30.62 12.13 -0.90
N VAL A 537 -30.47 11.19 0.04
CA VAL A 537 -30.87 9.79 -0.12
C VAL A 537 -32.40 9.63 -0.06
N VAL A 538 -33.07 10.36 0.85
CA VAL A 538 -34.54 10.33 0.96
C VAL A 538 -35.23 11.03 -0.21
N GLY A 539 -34.57 11.97 -0.90
CA GLY A 539 -35.11 12.63 -2.10
C GLY A 539 -35.00 11.82 -3.39
N ARG A 540 -34.32 10.67 -3.37
CA ARG A 540 -34.14 9.76 -4.53
C ARG A 540 -34.88 8.42 -4.38
N LEU A 541 -35.55 8.21 -3.25
CA LEU A 541 -36.60 7.19 -3.04
C LEU A 541 -37.96 7.84 -3.28
#